data_AF-A0A497DEC3-F1
#
_entry.id   AF-A0A497DEC3-F1
#
_cell.length_a   1.000
_cell.length_b   1.000
_cell.length_c   1.000
_cell.angle_alpha   90.00
_cell.angle_beta   90.00
_cell.angle_gamma   90.00
#
_symmetry.space_group_name_H-M   'P 1'
#
loop_
_entity.id
_entity.type
_entity.pdbx_description
1 polymer ?
#
loop_
_entity_poly.entity_id
_entity_poly.type
_entity_poly.pdbx_seq_one_letter_code
_entity_poly.pdbx_strand_id
1 'polypeptide(L)'
;MEMKKEIILPGIKKMVLVALLMMPFWANAQISIGNDLSKINYASPTQYVIGGITVSGIEYLDKNVIIMLSDLEVGKKIRVPGDEISSAIRKLWDQGLFEDIKITATDIKG
;
A
#
# COMPACT_ATOMS: atom_id res chain seq x y z
N MET A 1 -13.02 53.93 38.94
CA MET A 1 -11.87 53.32 39.62
C MET A 1 -12.04 51.82 39.54
N GLU A 2 -11.24 51.20 38.66
CA GLU A 2 -10.95 49.77 38.49
C GLU A 2 -12.06 48.76 38.79
N MET A 3 -12.72 48.29 37.71
CA MET A 3 -13.58 47.12 37.78
C MET A 3 -12.74 45.85 38.02
N LYS A 4 -12.90 45.31 39.23
CA LYS A 4 -12.99 43.88 39.58
C LYS A 4 -11.93 42.97 38.91
N LYS A 5 -10.77 42.86 39.57
CA LYS A 5 -9.78 41.79 39.37
C LYS A 5 -10.48 40.44 39.19
N GLU A 6 -10.13 39.75 38.11
CA GLU A 6 -10.65 38.43 37.74
C GLU A 6 -10.49 37.43 38.89
N ILE A 7 -11.62 37.05 39.50
CA ILE A 7 -11.71 35.97 40.49
C ILE A 7 -11.75 34.64 39.71
N ILE A 8 -10.61 34.27 39.12
CA ILE A 8 -10.40 32.89 38.68
C ILE A 8 -9.81 32.16 39.87
N LEU A 9 -10.63 31.34 40.55
CA LEU A 9 -10.24 30.52 41.69
C LEU A 9 -8.95 29.74 41.36
N PRO A 10 -7.91 29.72 42.22
CA PRO A 10 -6.60 29.16 41.89
C PRO A 10 -6.64 27.68 41.47
N GLY A 11 -7.68 26.94 41.91
CA GLY A 11 -7.94 25.57 41.47
C GLY A 11 -8.41 25.47 40.01
N ILE A 12 -9.17 26.43 39.50
CA ILE A 12 -9.66 26.46 38.12
C ILE A 12 -8.49 26.71 37.15
N LYS A 13 -7.55 27.61 37.49
CA LYS A 13 -6.33 27.81 36.68
C LYS A 13 -5.50 26.53 36.57
N LYS A 14 -5.37 25.76 37.66
CA LYS A 14 -4.67 24.47 37.67
C LYS A 14 -5.41 23.40 36.88
N MET A 15 -6.74 23.32 36.96
CA MET A 15 -7.55 22.43 36.11
C MET A 15 -7.43 22.77 34.63
N VAL A 16 -7.45 24.05 34.26
CA VAL A 16 -7.27 24.49 32.86
C VAL A 16 -5.86 24.13 32.36
N LEU A 17 -4.83 24.26 33.21
CA LEU A 17 -3.46 23.89 32.86
C LEU A 17 -3.29 22.36 32.69
N VAL A 18 -3.96 21.56 33.52
CA VAL A 18 -3.97 20.08 33.39
C VAL A 18 -4.75 19.65 32.16
N ALA A 19 -5.90 20.26 31.87
CA ALA A 19 -6.67 19.99 30.65
C ALA A 19 -5.88 20.35 29.37
N LEU A 20 -5.13 21.45 29.40
CA LEU A 20 -4.23 21.86 28.30
C LEU A 20 -3.09 20.85 28.10
N LEU A 21 -2.54 20.28 29.18
CA LEU A 21 -1.50 19.25 29.12
C LEU A 21 -2.00 17.88 28.63
N MET A 22 -3.30 17.60 28.68
CA MET A 22 -3.89 16.34 28.21
C MET A 22 -4.37 16.34 26.74
N MET A 23 -4.34 17.50 26.07
CA MET A 23 -4.67 17.61 24.64
C MET A 23 -3.86 16.69 23.68
N PRO A 24 -2.56 16.37 23.91
CA PRO A 24 -1.84 15.50 22.98
C PRO A 24 -2.24 14.00 23.06
N PHE A 25 -3.01 13.57 24.06
CA PHE A 25 -3.49 12.18 24.16
C PHE A 25 -4.64 11.84 23.21
N TRP A 26 -5.23 12.84 22.55
CA TRP A 26 -6.28 12.67 21.54
C TRP A 26 -5.75 12.78 20.11
N ALA A 27 -4.43 12.77 19.92
CA ALA A 27 -3.81 12.74 18.61
C ALA A 27 -3.74 11.30 18.08
N ASN A 28 -4.78 10.87 17.36
CA ASN A 28 -4.73 9.64 16.57
C ASN A 28 -3.93 9.90 15.28
N ALA A 29 -2.61 9.74 15.33
CA ALA A 29 -1.71 9.89 14.17
C ALA A 29 -1.34 8.54 13.52
N GLN A 30 -1.98 7.43 13.91
CA GLN A 30 -1.64 6.13 13.34
C GLN A 30 -2.17 6.02 11.91
N ILE A 31 -1.29 6.31 10.95
CA ILE A 31 -1.40 5.86 9.57
C ILE A 31 -0.62 4.56 9.47
N SER A 32 -1.34 3.45 9.23
CA SER A 32 -0.71 2.17 8.91
C SER A 32 -0.18 2.21 7.47
N ILE A 33 0.97 2.86 7.25
CA ILE A 33 1.74 2.65 6.01
C ILE A 33 2.60 1.41 6.25
N GLY A 34 2.07 0.24 5.87
CA GLY A 34 2.64 -1.03 6.26
C GLY A 34 2.04 -2.25 5.54
N ASN A 35 2.24 -2.29 4.23
CA ASN A 35 2.44 -3.50 3.43
C ASN A 35 1.40 -4.64 3.58
N ASP A 36 0.23 -4.50 2.96
CA ASP A 36 -0.75 -5.60 2.79
C ASP A 36 -0.13 -6.78 2.00
N LEU A 37 1.02 -6.58 1.33
CA LEU A 37 1.82 -7.64 0.71
C LEU A 37 2.41 -8.63 1.73
N SER A 38 2.53 -8.26 3.01
CA SER A 38 2.99 -9.17 4.09
C SER A 38 2.01 -10.32 4.36
N LYS A 39 0.76 -10.22 3.87
CA LYS A 39 -0.22 -11.31 3.92
C LYS A 39 -0.05 -12.37 2.83
N ILE A 40 0.85 -12.20 1.85
CA ILE A 40 1.08 -13.23 0.83
C ILE A 40 1.78 -14.42 1.48
N ASN A 41 0.99 -15.35 1.99
CA ASN A 41 1.47 -16.58 2.59
C ASN A 41 1.47 -17.70 1.54
N TYR A 42 2.66 -18.22 1.23
CA TYR A 42 2.82 -19.32 0.29
C TYR A 42 2.15 -20.62 0.73
N ALA A 43 1.91 -20.80 2.03
CA ALA A 43 1.14 -21.93 2.55
C ALA A 43 -0.38 -21.78 2.36
N SER A 44 -0.88 -20.57 2.05
CA SER A 44 -2.30 -20.29 1.88
C SER A 44 -2.58 -19.47 0.62
N PRO A 45 -2.56 -20.11 -0.57
CA PRO A 45 -2.86 -19.46 -1.84
C PRO A 45 -4.26 -18.83 -1.85
N THR A 46 -4.35 -17.56 -2.23
CA THR A 46 -5.61 -16.80 -2.26
C THR A 46 -5.89 -16.32 -3.68
N GLN A 47 -7.17 -16.25 -4.08
CA GLN A 47 -7.54 -15.68 -5.37
C GLN A 47 -7.60 -14.16 -5.32
N TYR A 48 -6.97 -13.52 -6.31
CA TYR A 48 -6.99 -12.08 -6.51
C TYR A 48 -7.44 -11.75 -7.93
N VAL A 49 -7.92 -10.52 -8.12
CA VAL A 49 -8.18 -9.92 -9.43
C VAL A 49 -7.07 -8.93 -9.72
N ILE A 50 -6.48 -8.99 -10.91
CA ILE A 50 -5.46 -8.01 -11.31
C ILE A 50 -6.14 -6.64 -11.51
N GLY A 51 -5.88 -5.68 -10.62
CA GLY A 51 -6.47 -4.33 -10.70
C GLY A 51 -5.77 -3.38 -11.67
N GLY A 52 -4.50 -3.65 -12.00
CA GLY A 52 -3.68 -2.84 -12.90
C GLY A 52 -2.32 -3.49 -13.14
N ILE A 53 -1.68 -3.14 -14.26
CA ILE A 53 -0.34 -3.63 -14.62
C ILE A 53 0.50 -2.43 -15.05
N THR A 54 1.70 -2.31 -14.48
CA THR A 54 2.68 -1.29 -14.85
C THR A 54 3.96 -1.97 -15.32
N VAL A 55 4.42 -1.61 -16.52
CA VAL A 55 5.68 -2.11 -17.10
C VAL A 55 6.72 -0.99 -17.04
N SER A 56 7.89 -1.31 -16.49
CA SER A 56 9.07 -0.44 -16.33
C SER A 56 10.35 -1.15 -16.79
N GLY A 57 11.44 -0.38 -16.98
CA GLY A 57 12.75 -0.94 -17.36
C GLY A 57 12.95 -1.21 -18.85
N ILE A 58 12.03 -0.75 -19.70
CA ILE A 58 12.09 -0.90 -21.16
C ILE A 58 12.04 0.47 -21.84
N GLU A 59 12.85 0.65 -22.90
CA GLU A 59 12.98 1.93 -23.61
C GLU A 59 12.25 1.94 -24.97
N TYR A 60 12.37 0.85 -25.73
CA TYR A 60 11.89 0.78 -27.13
C TYR A 60 10.75 -0.22 -27.38
N LEU A 61 10.34 -0.99 -26.37
CA LEU A 61 9.31 -2.02 -26.51
C LEU A 61 7.91 -1.49 -26.18
N ASP A 62 6.90 -2.00 -26.86
CA ASP A 62 5.50 -1.68 -26.54
C ASP A 62 5.05 -2.41 -25.28
N LYS A 63 4.61 -1.65 -24.27
CA LYS A 63 4.14 -2.16 -22.99
C LYS A 63 2.94 -3.09 -23.13
N ASN A 64 2.01 -2.81 -24.04
CA ASN A 64 0.82 -3.63 -24.25
C ASN A 64 1.19 -5.00 -24.83
N VAL A 65 2.21 -5.04 -25.71
CA VAL A 65 2.72 -6.29 -26.26
C VAL A 65 3.37 -7.13 -25.16
N ILE A 66 4.16 -6.53 -24.26
CA ILE A 66 4.74 -7.24 -23.11
C ILE A 66 3.65 -7.81 -22.21
N ILE A 67 2.61 -7.02 -21.89
CA ILE A 67 1.48 -7.47 -21.09
C ILE A 67 0.79 -8.67 -21.77
N MET A 68 0.50 -8.58 -23.07
CA MET A 68 -0.11 -9.66 -23.84
C MET A 68 0.74 -10.93 -23.85
N LEU A 69 2.06 -10.82 -24.08
CA LEU A 69 2.98 -11.97 -24.09
C LEU A 69 3.11 -12.64 -22.72
N SER A 70 2.98 -11.86 -21.65
CA SER A 70 2.97 -12.39 -20.28
C SER A 70 1.73 -13.21 -19.96
N ASP A 71 0.67 -13.12 -20.78
CA ASP A 71 -0.65 -13.70 -20.50
C ASP A 71 -1.20 -13.25 -19.13
N LEU A 72 -0.88 -12.02 -18.74
CA LEU A 72 -1.51 -11.30 -17.64
C LEU A 72 -2.42 -10.23 -18.22
N GLU A 73 -3.58 -10.02 -17.59
CA GLU A 73 -4.57 -9.07 -18.06
C GLU A 73 -5.27 -8.43 -16.85
N VAL A 74 -5.56 -7.14 -16.94
CA VAL A 74 -6.37 -6.44 -15.93
C VAL A 74 -7.77 -7.06 -15.91
N GLY A 75 -8.28 -7.38 -14.72
CA GLY A 75 -9.55 -8.09 -14.53
C GLY A 75 -9.42 -9.62 -14.50
N LYS A 76 -8.27 -10.18 -14.89
CA LYS A 76 -8.02 -11.63 -14.79
C LYS A 76 -7.95 -12.05 -13.31
N LYS A 77 -8.60 -13.18 -13.00
CA LYS A 77 -8.46 -13.86 -11.70
C LYS A 77 -7.24 -14.74 -11.72
N ILE A 78 -6.37 -14.58 -10.73
CA ILE A 78 -5.16 -15.39 -10.55
C ILE A 78 -5.03 -15.83 -9.10
N ARG A 79 -4.34 -16.95 -8.88
CA ARG A 79 -3.98 -17.38 -7.53
C ARG A 79 -2.63 -16.78 -7.13
N VAL A 80 -2.57 -16.16 -5.96
CA VAL A 80 -1.33 -15.62 -5.40
C VAL A 80 -1.07 -16.21 -4.02
N PRO A 81 0.08 -16.87 -3.83
CA PRO A 81 1.02 -17.30 -4.88
C PRO A 81 0.43 -18.41 -5.75
N GLY A 82 0.89 -18.50 -7.01
CA GLY A 82 0.37 -19.42 -8.02
C GLY A 82 1.27 -19.49 -9.26
N ASP A 83 0.92 -20.40 -10.17
CA ASP A 83 1.75 -20.72 -11.34
C ASP A 83 1.65 -19.67 -12.44
N GLU A 84 0.61 -18.84 -12.42
CA GLU A 84 0.32 -17.82 -13.41
C GLU A 84 1.47 -16.81 -13.53
N ILE A 85 2.03 -16.37 -12.40
CA ILE A 85 3.17 -15.43 -12.37
C ILE A 85 4.44 -16.11 -12.90
N SER A 86 4.71 -17.35 -12.50
CA SER A 86 5.88 -18.09 -12.99
C SER A 86 5.76 -18.41 -14.48
N SER A 87 4.56 -18.69 -14.97
CA SER A 87 4.29 -18.89 -16.40
C SER A 87 4.48 -17.60 -17.19
N ALA A 88 4.05 -16.46 -16.65
CA ALA A 88 4.23 -15.16 -17.28
C ALA A 88 5.73 -14.84 -17.46
N ILE A 89 6.53 -15.08 -16.42
CA ILE A 89 7.99 -14.90 -16.49
C ILE A 89 8.61 -15.82 -17.56
N ARG A 90 8.23 -17.11 -17.58
CA ARG A 90 8.72 -18.06 -18.60
C ARG A 90 8.38 -17.63 -20.02
N LYS A 91 7.12 -17.27 -20.28
CA LYS A 91 6.66 -16.82 -21.62
C LYS A 91 7.44 -15.61 -22.12
N LEU A 92 7.72 -14.65 -21.24
CA LEU A 92 8.53 -13.48 -21.56
C LEU A 92 9.99 -13.86 -21.79
N TRP A 93 10.57 -14.72 -20.94
CA TRP A 93 11.94 -15.21 -21.07
C TRP A 93 12.17 -15.92 -22.40
N ASP A 94 11.21 -16.76 -22.81
CA ASP A 94 11.26 -17.52 -24.07
C ASP A 94 11.27 -16.62 -25.31
N GLN A 95 10.93 -15.33 -25.19
CA GLN A 95 11.07 -14.37 -26.28
C GLN A 95 12.54 -14.04 -26.58
N GLY A 96 13.46 -14.26 -25.63
CA GLY A 96 14.88 -13.95 -25.77
C GLY A 96 15.21 -12.46 -25.83
N LEU A 97 14.28 -11.58 -25.43
CA LEU A 97 14.41 -10.12 -25.50
C LEU A 97 14.85 -9.47 -24.18
N PHE A 98 14.83 -10.22 -23.08
CA PHE A 98 15.02 -9.68 -21.73
C PHE A 98 16.17 -10.38 -21.02
N GLU A 99 17.03 -9.61 -20.36
CA GLU A 99 18.14 -10.14 -19.55
C GLU A 99 17.69 -10.48 -18.12
N ASP A 100 16.74 -9.73 -17.57
CA ASP A 100 16.15 -9.91 -16.25
C ASP A 100 14.64 -9.61 -16.29
N ILE A 101 13.87 -10.38 -15.53
CA ILE A 101 12.40 -10.27 -15.48
C ILE A 101 11.94 -10.41 -14.04
N LYS A 102 11.28 -9.37 -13.53
CA LYS A 102 10.73 -9.34 -12.18
C LYS A 102 9.29 -8.86 -12.19
N ILE A 103 8.41 -9.63 -11.53
CA ILE A 103 7.01 -9.27 -11.31
C ILE A 103 6.80 -9.09 -9.81
N THR A 104 6.31 -7.92 -9.41
CA THR A 104 6.04 -7.58 -8.00
C THR A 104 4.63 -7.04 -7.85
N ALA A 105 3.96 -7.45 -6.78
CA ALA A 105 2.74 -6.77 -6.35
C ALA A 105 3.10 -5.41 -5.74
N THR A 106 2.41 -4.35 -6.15
CA THR A 106 2.63 -2.98 -5.67
C THR A 106 1.59 -2.55 -4.63
N ASP A 107 0.38 -3.06 -4.74
CA ASP A 107 -0.76 -2.69 -3.90
C ASP A 107 -1.79 -3.83 -3.88
N ILE A 108 -2.44 -4.03 -2.74
CA ILE A 108 -3.54 -4.98 -2.57
C ILE A 108 -4.71 -4.20 -1.99
N LYS A 109 -5.89 -4.33 -2.61
CA LYS A 109 -7.14 -3.76 -2.12
C LYS A 109 -8.03 -4.88 -1.61
N GLY A 110 -8.62 -4.68 -0.44
CA GLY A 110 -9.56 -5.59 0.22
C GLY A 110 -10.81 -4.87 0.68
#